data_AF-A0A848UH25-F1
#
_entry.id   AF-A0A848UH25-F1
#
_cell.length_a   1.000
_cell.length_b   1.000
_cell.length_c   1.000
_cell.angle_alpha   90.00
_cell.angle_beta   90.00
_cell.angle_gamma   90.00
#
_symmetry.space_group_name_H-M   'P 1'
#
loop_
_entity.id
_entity.type
_entity.pdbx_description
1 polymer ?
#
loop_
_entity_poly.entity_id
_entity_poly.type
_entity_poly.pdbx_seq_one_letter_code
_entity_poly.pdbx_strand_id
1 'polypeptide(L)'
;MTLRDWDAIDVGQLRGVGEKKRASLSAVGVETVLDLVTTYPRRWVDRSNEARIADLVPGEEALVLVTVRSVNKRTTRNRRTMVNVNVGDG
;
A
#
# COMPACT_ATOMS: atom_id res chain seq x y z
N MET A 1 6.32 -22.10 -19.96
CA MET A 1 5.55 -20.85 -19.90
C MET A 1 6.32 -19.78 -20.64
N THR A 2 5.78 -19.35 -21.76
CA THR A 2 6.24 -18.20 -22.55
C THR A 2 5.47 -16.95 -22.11
N LEU A 3 5.96 -15.75 -22.46
CA LEU A 3 5.24 -14.50 -22.18
C LEU A 3 3.84 -14.46 -22.80
N ARG A 4 3.64 -15.14 -23.94
CA ARG A 4 2.33 -15.28 -24.59
C ARG A 4 1.34 -16.07 -23.75
N ASP A 5 1.83 -17.02 -22.95
CA ASP A 5 0.97 -17.79 -22.05
C ASP A 5 0.43 -16.92 -20.91
N TRP A 6 1.09 -15.80 -20.57
CA TRP A 6 0.69 -14.91 -19.48
C TRP A 6 -0.30 -13.84 -19.93
N ASP A 7 -0.22 -13.46 -21.21
CA ASP A 7 -1.19 -12.58 -21.88
C ASP A 7 -2.58 -13.23 -21.99
N ALA A 8 -2.61 -14.56 -22.12
CA ALA A 8 -3.88 -15.30 -22.17
C ALA A 8 -4.56 -15.46 -20.79
N ILE A 9 -3.89 -15.11 -19.68
CA ILE A 9 -4.41 -15.29 -18.33
C ILE A 9 -5.00 -13.98 -17.82
N ASP A 10 -6.31 -13.98 -17.60
CA ASP A 10 -7.03 -12.90 -16.96
C ASP A 10 -6.56 -12.66 -15.52
N VAL A 11 -6.34 -11.40 -15.16
CA VAL A 11 -5.84 -11.01 -13.84
C VAL A 11 -6.79 -11.40 -12.68
N GLY A 12 -8.08 -11.60 -12.96
CA GLY A 12 -9.08 -12.06 -12.01
C GLY A 12 -8.96 -13.53 -11.62
N GLN A 13 -8.16 -14.34 -12.32
CA GLN A 13 -7.84 -15.70 -11.90
C GLN A 13 -6.87 -15.74 -10.71
N LEU A 14 -6.20 -14.63 -10.42
CA LEU A 14 -5.29 -14.52 -9.28
C LEU A 14 -6.08 -14.52 -7.96
N ARG A 15 -5.63 -15.34 -7.01
CA ARG A 15 -6.20 -15.34 -5.66
C ARG A 15 -6.06 -13.95 -5.04
N GLY A 16 -7.17 -13.41 -4.57
CA GLY A 16 -7.21 -12.08 -3.96
C GLY A 16 -7.52 -10.93 -4.92
N VAL A 17 -7.71 -11.19 -6.22
CA VAL A 17 -8.26 -10.26 -7.21
C VAL A 17 -9.74 -10.60 -7.47
N GLY A 18 -10.63 -10.08 -6.62
CA GLY A 18 -12.07 -10.13 -6.87
C GLY A 18 -12.54 -8.99 -7.78
N GLU A 19 -13.84 -8.98 -8.12
CA GLU A 19 -14.46 -8.05 -9.07
C GLU A 19 -14.05 -6.58 -8.87
N LYS A 20 -14.08 -6.09 -7.62
CA LYS A 20 -13.69 -4.71 -7.31
C LYS A 20 -12.23 -4.41 -7.65
N LYS A 21 -11.31 -5.34 -7.36
CA LYS A 21 -9.88 -5.17 -7.66
C LYS A 21 -9.62 -5.32 -9.15
N ARG A 22 -10.32 -6.25 -9.82
CA ARG A 22 -10.27 -6.39 -11.28
C ARG A 22 -10.70 -5.09 -11.96
N ALA A 23 -11.81 -4.50 -11.55
CA ALA A 23 -12.27 -3.21 -12.09
C ALA A 23 -11.25 -2.08 -11.86
N SER A 24 -10.64 -2.01 -10.68
CA SER A 24 -9.58 -1.03 -10.41
C SER A 24 -8.31 -1.25 -11.24
N LEU A 25 -7.95 -2.51 -11.54
CA LEU A 25 -6.82 -2.86 -12.40
C LEU A 25 -7.10 -2.51 -13.87
N SER A 26 -8.29 -2.82 -14.36
CA SER A 26 -8.77 -2.43 -15.70
C SER A 26 -8.72 -0.91 -15.89
N ALA A 27 -9.11 -0.13 -14.87
CA ALA A 27 -9.05 1.34 -14.91
C ALA A 27 -7.64 1.91 -15.09
N VAL A 28 -6.59 1.13 -14.80
CA VAL A 28 -5.18 1.50 -15.03
C VAL A 28 -4.54 0.75 -16.21
N GLY A 29 -5.34 0.06 -17.02
CA GLY A 29 -4.91 -0.65 -18.22
C GLY A 29 -4.32 -2.04 -17.97
N VAL A 30 -4.63 -2.67 -16.85
CA VAL A 30 -4.15 -4.01 -16.49
C VAL A 30 -5.28 -5.03 -16.60
N GLU A 31 -5.24 -5.86 -17.63
CA GLU A 31 -6.25 -6.91 -17.89
C GLU A 31 -5.67 -8.32 -17.69
N THR A 32 -4.40 -8.50 -18.03
CA THR A 32 -3.74 -9.80 -18.04
C THR A 32 -2.68 -9.92 -16.95
N VAL A 33 -2.25 -11.15 -16.66
CA VAL A 33 -1.10 -11.39 -15.77
C VAL A 33 0.17 -10.76 -16.34
N LEU A 34 0.32 -10.74 -17.67
CA LEU A 34 1.44 -10.08 -18.34
C LEU A 34 1.43 -8.57 -18.04
N ASP A 35 0.29 -7.90 -18.22
CA ASP A 35 0.15 -6.48 -17.94
C ASP A 35 0.54 -6.16 -16.48
N LEU A 36 0.07 -6.98 -15.54
CA LEU A 36 0.33 -6.79 -14.12
C LEU A 36 1.83 -6.85 -13.79
N VAL A 37 2.57 -7.82 -14.34
CA VAL A 37 4.01 -7.95 -14.08
C VAL A 37 4.85 -6.92 -14.83
N THR A 38 4.34 -6.40 -15.96
CA THR A 38 4.98 -5.33 -16.72
C THR A 38 4.55 -3.92 -16.28
N THR A 39 3.64 -3.81 -15.31
CA THR A 39 3.26 -2.54 -14.70
C THR A 39 4.34 -2.13 -13.70
N TYR A 40 5.41 -1.54 -14.20
CA TYR A 40 6.52 -1.07 -13.38
C TYR A 40 6.08 0.15 -12.54
N PRO A 41 6.37 0.17 -11.23
CA PRO A 41 6.02 1.30 -10.39
C PRO A 41 6.86 2.53 -10.75
N ARG A 42 6.24 3.72 -10.74
CA ARG A 42 6.93 4.99 -11.02
C ARG A 42 7.98 5.36 -9.98
N ARG A 43 7.81 4.88 -8.75
CA ARG A 43 8.75 5.02 -7.64
C ARG A 43 8.69 3.73 -6.83
N TRP A 44 9.80 3.01 -6.77
CA TRP A 44 10.00 1.97 -5.79
C TRP A 44 10.21 2.64 -4.44
N VAL A 45 9.29 2.45 -3.50
CA VAL A 45 9.51 2.84 -2.11
C VAL A 45 10.39 1.76 -1.50
N ASP A 46 11.67 2.09 -1.31
CA ASP A 46 12.59 1.25 -0.58
C ASP A 46 12.09 1.11 0.87
N ARG A 47 11.72 -0.11 1.25
CA ARG A 47 11.26 -0.46 2.61
C ARG A 47 12.36 -1.14 3.43
N SER A 48 13.60 -1.18 2.93
CA SER A 48 14.71 -1.84 3.60
C SER A 48 15.27 -1.03 4.78
N ASN A 49 14.96 0.26 4.87
CA ASN A 49 15.37 1.09 6.01
C ASN A 49 14.26 1.19 7.04
N GLU A 50 14.21 0.20 7.93
CA GLU A 50 13.53 0.32 9.22
C GLU A 50 14.28 1.36 10.06
N ALA A 51 13.71 2.55 10.18
CA ALA A 51 14.25 3.63 11.01
C ALA A 51 13.64 3.57 12.41
N ARG A 52 14.42 3.88 13.46
CA ARG A 52 13.87 4.13 14.80
C ARG A 52 13.20 5.49 14.84
N ILE A 53 12.27 5.72 15.77
CA ILE A 53 11.62 7.03 15.94
C ILE A 53 12.69 8.12 16.19
N ALA A 54 13.76 7.79 16.92
CA ALA A 54 14.83 8.71 17.26
C ALA A 54 15.64 9.22 16.05
N ASP A 55 15.63 8.46 14.95
CA ASP A 55 16.45 8.73 13.76
C ASP A 55 15.63 9.43 12.65
N LEU A 56 14.37 9.80 12.93
CA LEU A 56 13.49 10.44 11.96
C LEU A 56 13.91 11.88 11.67
N VAL A 57 14.01 12.21 10.39
CA VAL A 57 14.29 13.57 9.91
C VAL A 57 12.98 14.25 9.46
N PRO A 58 12.68 15.47 9.95
CA PRO A 58 11.49 16.19 9.51
C PRO A 58 11.46 16.41 7.99
N GLY A 59 10.37 15.99 7.35
CA GLY A 59 10.16 16.14 5.91
C GLY A 59 10.60 14.94 5.07
N GLU A 60 11.22 13.91 5.68
CA GLU A 60 11.57 12.67 4.99
C GLU A 60 10.55 11.56 5.26
N GLU A 61 10.22 10.78 4.22
CA GLU A 61 9.38 9.59 4.37
C GLU A 61 10.23 8.43 4.89
N ALA A 62 9.84 7.85 6.02
CA ALA A 62 10.52 6.70 6.63
C ALA A 62 9.52 5.62 7.08
N LEU A 63 9.99 4.37 7.15
CA LEU A 63 9.23 3.24 7.70
C LEU A 63 9.72 2.96 9.12
N VAL A 64 8.79 2.90 10.08
CA VAL A 64 9.09 2.69 11.50
C VAL A 64 8.22 1.56 12.05
N LEU A 65 8.83 0.62 12.77
CA LEU A 65 8.11 -0.37 13.56
C LEU A 65 7.85 0.19 14.96
N VAL A 66 6.58 0.29 15.34
CA VAL A 66 6.16 0.90 16.61
C VAL A 66 5.09 0.07 17.31
N THR A 67 5.09 0.11 18.64
CA THR A 67 4.01 -0.40 19.50
C THR A 67 3.01 0.72 19.80
N VAL A 68 1.73 0.47 19.54
CA VAL A 68 0.65 1.40 19.89
C VAL A 68 0.41 1.37 21.40
N ARG A 69 0.61 2.51 22.07
CA ARG A 69 0.39 2.69 23.51
C ARG A 69 -1.02 3.13 23.84
N SER A 70 -1.63 3.98 23.00
CA SER A 70 -3.04 4.38 23.15
C SER A 70 -3.64 4.90 21.86
N VAL A 71 -4.97 4.80 21.75
CA VAL A 71 -5.75 5.33 20.62
C VAL A 71 -6.90 6.16 21.18
N ASN A 72 -6.98 7.43 20.77
CA ASN A 72 -8.09 8.32 21.11
C ASN A 72 -8.78 8.80 19.84
N LYS A 73 -10.09 8.55 19.76
CA LYS A 73 -10.94 9.02 18.67
C LYS A 73 -11.83 10.13 19.20
N ARG A 74 -11.77 11.31 18.57
CA ARG A 74 -12.66 12.43 18.89
C ARG A 74 -13.26 13.04 17.63
N THR A 75 -14.46 13.58 17.77
CA THR A 75 -15.07 14.39 16.72
C THR A 75 -14.68 15.85 16.95
N THR A 76 -14.08 16.48 15.95
CA THR A 76 -13.73 17.90 15.98
C THR A 76 -14.97 18.79 15.91
N ARG A 77 -14.82 20.07 16.23
CA ARG A 77 -15.90 21.07 16.16
C ARG A 77 -16.59 21.13 14.78
N ASN A 78 -15.84 20.87 13.70
CA ASN A 78 -16.36 20.84 12.32
C ASN A 78 -16.86 19.45 11.91
N ARG A 79 -17.24 18.59 12.87
CA ARG A 79 -17.74 17.22 12.68
C ARG A 79 -16.80 16.26 11.95
N ARG A 80 -15.52 16.59 11.80
CA ARG A 80 -14.51 15.66 11.27
C ARG A 80 -14.01 14.74 12.37
N THR A 81 -13.87 13.46 12.09
CA THR A 81 -13.24 12.50 13.00
C THR A 81 -11.72 12.72 13.01
N MET A 82 -11.15 12.85 14.20
CA MET A 82 -9.71 12.92 14.45
C MET A 82 -9.33 11.71 15.30
N VAL A 83 -8.35 10.94 14.84
CA VAL A 83 -7.80 9.79 15.55
C VAL A 83 -6.37 10.14 15.93
N ASN A 84 -6.11 10.24 17.23
CA ASN A 84 -4.77 10.39 17.77
C ASN A 84 -4.30 9.01 18.24
N VAL A 85 -3.18 8.55 17.69
CA VAL A 85 -2.52 7.31 18.09
C VAL A 85 -1.20 7.70 18.75
N ASN A 86 -1.00 7.25 19.99
CA ASN A 86 0.29 7.37 20.67
C ASN A 86 1.05 6.05 20.45
N VAL A 87 2.27 6.15 19.93
CA VAL A 87 3.12 5.00 19.57
C VAL A 87 4.51 5.17 20.17
N GLY A 88 5.19 4.06 20.43
CA GLY A 88 6.60 4.03 20.82
C GLY A 88 7.27 2.75 20.37
N ASP A 89 8.55 2.81 20.07
CA ASP A 89 9.40 1.72 19.55
C ASP A 89 10.23 1.01 20.65
N GLY A 90 10.18 1.50 21.89
CA GLY A 90 10.86 0.93 23.07
C GLY A 90 10.71 1.82 24.30
#